data_AF-A0A496RPA6-F1
#
_entry.id   AF-A0A496RPA6-F1
#
_cell.length_a   1.000
_cell.length_b   1.000
_cell.length_c   1.000
_cell.angle_alpha   90.00
_cell.angle_beta   90.00
_cell.angle_gamma   90.00
#
_symmetry.space_group_name_H-M   'P 1'
#
loop_
_entity.id
_entity.type
_entity.pdbx_description
1 polymer ?
#
loop_
_entity_poly.entity_id
_entity_poly.type
_entity_poly.pdbx_seq_one_letter_code
_entity_poly.pdbx_strand_id
1 'polypeptide(L)'
;MKNFKRILLCSVILGCFFSVNTGIVQCEEVDKGKIPEKFLDKSVKELPSGIKIWDEQEAMAALNDSEAKVLWVDTRPNLFFKAGTLKKAVLLVYHKNEQLLDTDKGATSFLTKESLAEAMEKEGAEKVAYFCQGPKCHRSYNAALHSVSTWNLSADQVIWFRAGYPNLLKYIQSDQKLKRKMNKYFQGAVVN
;
A
#
# COMPACT_ATOMS: atom_id res chain seq x y z
N MET A 1 6.73 -76.25 22.44
CA MET A 1 6.86 -75.87 21.01
C MET A 1 5.47 -75.63 20.42
N LYS A 2 5.33 -74.53 19.65
CA LYS A 2 4.17 -74.09 18.83
C LYS A 2 2.97 -73.51 19.62
N ASN A 3 2.37 -72.37 19.28
CA ASN A 3 2.66 -71.30 18.33
C ASN A 3 1.78 -70.09 18.71
N PHE A 4 2.38 -68.90 18.68
CA PHE A 4 1.73 -67.60 18.84
C PHE A 4 0.99 -67.25 17.53
N LYS A 5 -0.28 -66.84 17.60
CA LYS A 5 -0.94 -66.10 16.52
C LYS A 5 -1.72 -64.92 17.09
N ARG A 6 -1.21 -63.72 16.80
CA ARG A 6 -1.86 -62.41 16.99
C ARG A 6 -3.00 -62.29 15.97
N ILE A 7 -4.14 -61.75 16.40
CA ILE A 7 -5.16 -61.19 15.50
C ILE A 7 -5.40 -59.74 15.92
N LEU A 8 -5.38 -58.89 14.89
CA LEU A 8 -5.41 -57.44 14.84
C LEU A 8 -6.79 -57.00 14.31
N LEU A 9 -7.43 -56.00 14.92
CA LEU A 9 -8.56 -55.22 14.36
C LEU A 9 -8.63 -53.91 15.19
N CYS A 10 -8.28 -52.70 14.71
CA CYS A 10 -8.95 -51.80 13.72
C CYS A 10 -10.47 -51.76 13.91
N SER A 11 -11.23 -50.66 13.99
CA SER A 11 -11.09 -49.19 13.84
C SER A 11 -12.31 -48.60 14.60
N VAL A 12 -12.44 -47.32 14.95
CA VAL A 12 -12.87 -46.20 14.10
C VAL A 12 -12.83 -44.95 15.00
N ILE A 13 -11.95 -43.99 14.70
CA ILE A 13 -12.06 -42.62 15.23
C ILE A 13 -12.72 -41.81 14.12
N LEU A 14 -14.00 -41.49 14.33
CA LEU A 14 -14.80 -40.66 13.43
C LEU A 14 -14.38 -39.19 13.65
N GLY A 15 -13.37 -38.76 12.91
CA GLY A 15 -12.95 -37.35 12.86
C GLY A 15 -13.95 -36.53 12.05
N CYS A 16 -14.80 -35.75 12.72
CA CYS A 16 -15.55 -34.67 12.09
C CYS A 16 -14.57 -33.57 11.67
N PHE A 17 -14.14 -33.61 10.41
CA PHE A 17 -13.54 -32.47 9.73
C PHE A 17 -14.61 -31.39 9.56
N PHE A 18 -14.67 -30.44 10.49
CA PHE A 18 -15.29 -29.14 10.21
C PHE A 18 -14.37 -28.39 9.26
N SER A 19 -14.58 -28.58 7.96
CA SER A 19 -14.05 -27.68 6.94
C SER A 19 -14.74 -26.33 7.09
N VAL A 20 -14.16 -25.46 7.91
CA VAL A 20 -14.54 -24.06 7.97
C VAL A 20 -14.12 -23.43 6.66
N ASN A 21 -15.05 -23.34 5.71
CA ASN A 21 -14.87 -22.65 4.46
C ASN A 21 -14.92 -21.13 4.76
N THR A 22 -13.88 -20.61 5.42
CA THR A 22 -13.64 -19.17 5.43
C THR A 22 -13.28 -18.81 4.00
N GLY A 23 -14.19 -18.14 3.29
CA GLY A 23 -13.86 -17.48 2.03
C GLY A 23 -12.80 -16.41 2.31
N ILE A 24 -11.53 -16.83 2.35
CA ILE A 24 -10.37 -15.96 2.48
C ILE A 24 -10.34 -15.19 1.16
N VAL A 25 -10.85 -13.97 1.16
CA VAL A 25 -10.63 -13.05 0.06
C VAL A 25 -9.13 -12.74 0.05
N GLN A 26 -8.40 -13.43 -0.82
CA GLN A 26 -7.00 -13.14 -1.07
C GLN A 26 -6.91 -11.70 -1.60
N CYS A 27 -5.99 -10.92 -1.03
CA CYS A 27 -5.65 -9.63 -1.58
C CYS A 27 -4.73 -9.85 -2.78
N GLU A 28 -5.24 -9.53 -3.97
CA GLU A 28 -4.50 -9.65 -5.22
C GLU A 28 -4.40 -8.29 -5.90
N GLU A 29 -3.41 -8.14 -6.78
CA GLU A 29 -3.29 -6.95 -7.60
C GLU A 29 -4.45 -6.83 -8.60
N VAL A 30 -5.03 -5.64 -8.68
CA VAL A 30 -6.25 -5.39 -9.46
C VAL A 30 -6.01 -4.48 -10.64
N ASP A 31 -6.91 -4.54 -11.61
CA ASP A 31 -6.91 -3.58 -12.72
C ASP A 31 -7.55 -2.25 -12.28
N LYS A 32 -7.45 -1.24 -13.16
CA LYS A 32 -8.00 0.10 -12.89
C LYS A 32 -9.49 0.03 -12.52
N GLY A 33 -9.81 0.58 -11.35
CA GLY A 33 -11.19 0.65 -10.86
C GLY A 33 -11.74 -0.68 -10.32
N LYS A 34 -10.89 -1.70 -10.14
CA LYS A 34 -11.27 -3.03 -9.66
C LYS A 34 -10.87 -3.31 -8.21
N ILE A 35 -10.47 -2.30 -7.45
CA ILE A 35 -10.27 -2.45 -6.00
C ILE A 35 -11.61 -2.86 -5.37
N PRO A 36 -11.68 -3.97 -4.59
CA PRO A 36 -12.89 -4.38 -3.91
C PRO A 36 -13.47 -3.28 -3.03
N GLU A 37 -14.79 -3.03 -3.14
CA GLU A 37 -15.45 -1.91 -2.46
C GLU A 37 -15.28 -1.93 -0.94
N LYS A 38 -15.23 -3.12 -0.33
CA LYS A 38 -14.95 -3.26 1.10
C LYS A 38 -13.62 -2.62 1.54
N PHE A 39 -12.59 -2.61 0.67
CA PHE A 39 -11.31 -1.98 0.99
C PHE A 39 -11.33 -0.46 0.75
N LEU A 40 -12.37 0.05 0.09
CA LEU A 40 -12.63 1.48 -0.07
C LEU A 40 -13.41 2.06 1.11
N ASP A 41 -14.01 1.21 1.95
CA ASP A 41 -14.74 1.62 3.14
C ASP A 41 -13.79 2.19 4.22
N LYS A 42 -14.11 3.39 4.71
CA LYS A 42 -13.29 4.11 5.71
C LYS A 42 -13.15 3.37 7.04
N SER A 43 -14.10 2.49 7.38
CA SER A 43 -14.03 1.65 8.57
C SER A 43 -12.97 0.55 8.47
N VAL A 44 -12.57 0.17 7.26
CA VAL A 44 -11.50 -0.81 7.03
C VAL A 44 -10.15 -0.08 7.06
N LYS A 45 -9.30 -0.52 8.00
CA LYS A 45 -7.98 0.08 8.29
C LYS A 45 -6.81 -0.87 8.03
N GLU A 46 -7.11 -2.09 7.61
CA GLU A 46 -6.10 -3.11 7.29
C GLU A 46 -6.61 -4.01 6.18
N LEU A 47 -5.72 -4.38 5.25
CA LEU A 47 -5.99 -5.39 4.25
C LEU A 47 -5.80 -6.81 4.85
N PRO A 48 -6.47 -7.85 4.33
CA PRO A 48 -6.19 -9.24 4.68
C PRO A 48 -4.72 -9.68 4.64
N SER A 49 -3.87 -8.96 3.88
CA SER A 49 -2.42 -9.16 3.85
C SER A 49 -1.66 -8.54 5.04
N GLY A 50 -2.36 -7.92 6.00
CA GLY A 50 -1.78 -7.20 7.14
C GLY A 50 -1.34 -5.77 6.83
N ILE A 51 -1.45 -5.31 5.58
CA ILE A 51 -1.05 -3.96 5.16
C ILE A 51 -1.99 -2.94 5.78
N LYS A 52 -1.42 -1.94 6.45
CA LYS A 52 -2.18 -0.83 7.05
C LYS A 52 -2.72 0.11 5.99
N ILE A 53 -3.96 0.55 6.18
CA ILE A 53 -4.62 1.53 5.32
C ILE A 53 -4.69 2.86 6.06
N TRP A 54 -4.13 3.90 5.46
CA TRP A 54 -4.25 5.27 5.94
C TRP A 54 -5.29 6.05 5.16
N ASP A 55 -6.06 6.86 5.86
CA ASP A 55 -6.85 7.95 5.31
C ASP A 55 -6.18 9.28 5.64
N GLU A 56 -6.89 10.38 5.42
CA GLU A 56 -6.33 11.73 5.55
C GLU A 56 -5.83 12.01 6.97
N GLN A 57 -6.51 11.50 8.00
CA GLN A 57 -6.14 11.73 9.40
C GLN A 57 -4.83 11.04 9.78
N GLU A 58 -4.68 9.75 9.46
CA GLU A 58 -3.46 8.99 9.75
C GLU A 58 -2.27 9.54 8.94
N ALA A 59 -2.50 9.90 7.68
CA ALA A 59 -1.49 10.55 6.87
C ALA A 59 -1.04 11.89 7.46
N MET A 60 -1.97 12.71 7.96
CA MET A 60 -1.64 13.97 8.62
C MET A 60 -0.92 13.80 9.96
N ALA A 61 -1.23 12.74 10.71
CA ALA A 61 -0.48 12.41 11.92
C ALA A 61 0.98 12.09 11.57
N ALA A 62 1.20 11.21 10.58
CA ALA A 62 2.54 10.85 10.12
C ALA A 62 3.32 12.03 9.53
N LEU A 63 2.67 12.93 8.78
CA LEU A 63 3.31 14.14 8.24
C LEU A 63 3.66 15.19 9.31
N ASN A 64 3.05 15.11 10.49
CA ASN A 64 3.33 16.03 11.59
C ASN A 64 4.30 15.47 12.62
N ASP A 65 4.50 14.16 12.64
CA ASP A 65 5.47 13.49 13.48
C ASP A 65 6.89 13.68 12.89
N SER A 66 7.77 14.38 13.62
CA SER A 66 9.15 14.60 13.19
C SER A 66 10.00 13.34 13.24
N GLU A 67 9.60 12.36 14.04
CA GLU A 67 10.33 11.11 14.26
C GLU A 67 9.82 9.99 13.33
N ALA A 68 8.77 10.25 12.55
CA ALA A 68 8.22 9.28 11.61
C ALA A 68 9.22 9.01 10.47
N LYS A 69 9.82 7.81 10.48
CA LYS A 69 10.70 7.31 9.43
C LYS A 69 9.90 6.68 8.29
N VAL A 70 9.09 7.49 7.61
CA VAL A 70 8.19 7.06 6.52
C VAL A 70 8.64 7.66 5.19
N LEU A 71 8.94 6.80 4.23
CA LEU A 71 9.14 7.19 2.84
C LEU A 71 7.78 7.35 2.15
N TRP A 72 7.50 8.54 1.63
CA TRP A 72 6.31 8.81 0.83
C TRP A 72 6.58 8.55 -0.65
N VAL A 73 5.89 7.57 -1.24
CA VAL A 73 6.08 7.18 -2.64
C VAL A 73 4.87 7.58 -3.47
N ASP A 74 5.09 8.52 -4.39
CA ASP A 74 4.11 8.93 -5.39
C ASP A 74 4.13 7.96 -6.57
N THR A 75 3.04 7.21 -6.75
CA THR A 75 2.91 6.21 -7.81
C THR A 75 2.23 6.74 -9.09
N ARG A 76 1.92 8.04 -9.13
CA ARG A 76 1.27 8.70 -10.27
C ARG A 76 2.25 8.91 -11.43
N PRO A 77 1.76 9.11 -12.66
CA PRO A 77 2.61 9.55 -13.77
C PRO A 77 3.35 10.88 -13.46
N ASN A 78 4.54 11.06 -14.05
CA ASN A 78 5.42 12.21 -13.81
C ASN A 78 4.73 13.58 -14.01
N LEU A 79 3.77 13.68 -14.94
CA LEU A 79 3.01 14.91 -15.16
C LEU A 79 2.31 15.40 -13.88
N PHE A 80 1.71 14.48 -13.12
CA PHE A 80 1.05 14.82 -11.86
C PHE A 80 2.04 15.20 -10.77
N PHE A 81 3.18 14.51 -10.72
CA PHE A 81 4.25 14.81 -9.76
C PHE A 81 4.81 16.22 -9.95
N LYS A 82 5.10 16.61 -11.21
CA LYS A 82 5.56 17.96 -11.56
C LYS A 82 4.53 19.04 -11.24
N ALA A 83 3.24 18.75 -11.44
CA ALA A 83 2.17 19.67 -11.06
C ALA A 83 2.12 19.88 -9.53
N GLY A 84 2.36 18.82 -8.76
CA GLY A 84 2.53 18.93 -7.31
C GLY A 84 2.43 17.58 -6.62
N THR A 85 3.16 17.45 -5.52
CA THR A 85 3.21 16.22 -4.71
C THR A 85 3.41 16.55 -3.24
N LEU A 86 3.44 15.53 -2.38
CA LEU A 86 3.83 15.68 -0.98
C LEU A 86 5.30 16.11 -0.89
N LYS A 87 5.61 16.96 0.07
CA LYS A 87 6.97 17.43 0.30
C LYS A 87 7.87 16.25 0.63
N LYS A 88 9.04 16.17 -0.01
CA LYS A 88 10.00 15.05 0.09
C LYS A 88 9.48 13.69 -0.42
N ALA A 89 8.32 13.64 -1.08
CA ALA A 89 7.92 12.39 -1.73
C ALA A 89 8.84 12.07 -2.91
N VAL A 90 9.13 10.78 -3.09
CA VAL A 90 9.85 10.26 -4.25
C VAL A 90 8.85 9.81 -5.32
N LEU A 91 9.18 10.04 -6.59
CA LEU A 91 8.40 9.54 -7.71
C LEU A 91 8.90 8.14 -8.07
N LEU A 92 8.09 7.11 -7.81
CA LEU A 92 8.33 5.75 -8.28
C LEU A 92 7.05 5.24 -8.94
N VAL A 93 7.00 5.29 -10.27
CA VAL A 93 5.78 4.98 -11.03
C VAL A 93 5.51 3.47 -11.01
N TYR A 94 4.30 3.06 -10.61
CA TYR A 94 3.91 1.66 -10.58
C TYR A 94 3.22 1.18 -11.87
N HIS A 95 3.64 0.01 -12.37
CA HIS A 95 3.05 -0.70 -13.51
C HIS A 95 2.90 -2.19 -13.19
N LYS A 96 1.66 -2.70 -13.23
CA LYS A 96 1.35 -4.12 -12.96
C LYS A 96 2.04 -5.10 -13.94
N ASN A 97 2.25 -4.68 -15.19
CA ASN A 97 2.76 -5.55 -16.26
C ASN A 97 4.10 -5.10 -16.84
N GLU A 98 4.84 -4.22 -16.14
CA GLU A 98 6.13 -3.63 -16.61
C GLU A 98 6.09 -2.89 -17.96
N GLN A 99 4.93 -2.84 -18.63
CA GLN A 99 4.75 -2.10 -19.86
C GLN A 99 4.70 -0.60 -19.57
N LEU A 100 5.70 0.10 -20.09
CA LEU A 100 5.74 1.55 -20.19
C LEU A 100 4.48 2.01 -20.94
N LEU A 101 3.62 2.76 -20.26
CA LEU A 101 2.51 3.43 -20.93
C LEU A 101 3.03 4.72 -21.54
N ASP A 102 2.50 5.13 -22.70
CA ASP A 102 2.84 6.42 -23.32
C ASP A 102 2.62 7.62 -22.38
N THR A 103 1.73 7.48 -21.40
CA THR A 103 1.45 8.47 -20.34
C THR A 103 2.61 8.70 -19.37
N ASP A 104 3.60 7.81 -19.38
CA ASP A 104 4.77 7.84 -18.50
C ASP A 104 6.03 8.31 -19.26
N LYS A 105 5.87 8.84 -20.48
CA LYS A 105 6.95 9.53 -21.21
C LYS A 105 7.57 10.63 -20.32
N GLY A 106 8.82 10.41 -19.93
CA GLY A 106 9.59 11.30 -19.06
C GLY A 106 9.54 10.96 -17.57
N ALA A 107 8.92 9.86 -17.14
CA ALA A 107 9.16 9.30 -15.82
C ALA A 107 10.65 8.90 -15.72
N THR A 108 11.34 9.41 -14.71
CA THR A 108 12.77 9.16 -14.51
C THR A 108 13.04 7.93 -13.66
N SER A 109 12.03 7.39 -12.97
CA SER A 109 12.16 6.21 -12.13
C SER A 109 10.85 5.42 -12.03
N PHE A 110 10.98 4.11 -12.10
CA PHE A 110 9.90 3.13 -11.94
C PHE A 110 9.99 2.48 -10.57
N LEU A 111 8.86 2.04 -10.05
CA LEU A 111 8.81 1.31 -8.79
C LEU A 111 9.29 -0.13 -9.02
N THR A 112 10.52 -0.40 -8.63
CA THR A 112 11.14 -1.73 -8.55
C THR A 112 11.58 -2.00 -7.11
N LYS A 113 11.98 -3.23 -6.81
CA LYS A 113 12.52 -3.57 -5.50
C LYS A 113 13.78 -2.75 -5.18
N GLU A 114 14.65 -2.58 -6.17
CA GLU A 114 15.92 -1.88 -6.06
C GLU A 114 15.72 -0.38 -5.86
N SER A 115 14.87 0.26 -6.69
CA SER A 115 14.63 1.70 -6.57
C SER A 115 13.92 2.07 -5.26
N LEU A 116 13.06 1.18 -4.76
CA LEU A 116 12.47 1.32 -3.43
C LEU A 116 13.53 1.20 -2.33
N ALA A 117 14.35 0.15 -2.38
CA ALA A 117 15.39 -0.09 -1.37
C ALA A 117 16.38 1.08 -1.28
N GLU A 118 16.85 1.57 -2.43
CA GLU A 118 17.73 2.75 -2.51
C GLU A 118 17.07 3.99 -1.89
N ALA A 119 15.80 4.25 -2.21
CA ALA A 119 15.08 5.38 -1.66
C ALA A 119 14.86 5.27 -0.15
N MET A 120 14.55 4.06 0.35
CA MET A 120 14.39 3.82 1.79
C MET A 120 15.70 4.00 2.54
N GLU A 121 16.81 3.46 2.01
CA GLU A 121 18.14 3.61 2.61
C GLU A 121 18.56 5.09 2.65
N LYS A 122 18.44 5.79 1.52
CA LYS A 122 18.81 7.21 1.39
C LYS A 122 18.08 8.11 2.39
N GLU A 123 16.79 7.87 2.61
CA GLU A 123 15.97 8.66 3.53
C GLU A 123 15.98 8.11 4.96
N GLY A 124 16.68 7.00 5.23
CA GLY A 124 16.69 6.33 6.53
C GLY A 124 15.29 5.85 6.97
N ALA A 125 14.45 5.48 6.01
CA ALA A 125 13.05 5.13 6.23
C ALA A 125 12.91 3.68 6.71
N GLU A 126 12.07 3.46 7.72
CA GLU A 126 11.72 2.13 8.22
C GLU A 126 10.41 1.62 7.60
N LYS A 127 9.57 2.54 7.10
CA LYS A 127 8.28 2.27 6.49
C LYS A 127 8.14 3.00 5.15
N VAL A 128 7.27 2.48 4.29
CA VAL A 128 6.88 3.10 3.03
C VAL A 128 5.37 3.31 2.97
N ALA A 129 4.96 4.50 2.56
CA ALA A 129 3.57 4.86 2.30
C ALA A 129 3.36 5.17 0.82
N TYR A 130 2.63 4.30 0.13
CA TYR A 130 2.28 4.47 -1.29
C TYR A 130 1.01 5.29 -1.45
N PHE A 131 1.04 6.27 -2.34
CA PHE A 131 -0.12 7.08 -2.67
C PHE A 131 -0.29 7.33 -4.16
N CYS A 132 -1.52 7.65 -4.55
CA CYS A 132 -1.92 7.93 -5.93
C CYS A 132 -2.99 9.05 -5.97
N GLN A 133 -3.83 9.07 -7.00
CA GLN A 133 -4.84 10.08 -7.28
C GLN A 133 -6.09 9.97 -6.39
N GLY A 134 -6.30 8.85 -5.70
CA GLY A 134 -7.43 8.69 -4.79
C GLY A 134 -7.80 7.24 -4.49
N PRO A 135 -8.91 7.02 -3.77
CA PRO A 135 -9.30 5.69 -3.24
C PRO A 135 -9.43 4.61 -4.30
N LYS A 136 -9.92 4.97 -5.50
CA LYS A 136 -10.11 4.04 -6.61
C LYS A 136 -8.86 3.85 -7.48
N CYS A 137 -7.73 4.49 -7.14
CA CYS A 137 -6.50 4.31 -7.90
C CYS A 137 -5.82 2.98 -7.53
N HIS A 138 -5.79 2.07 -8.50
CA HIS A 138 -5.12 0.78 -8.38
C HIS A 138 -3.59 0.87 -8.19
N ARG A 139 -2.91 1.93 -8.67
CA ARG A 139 -1.43 1.98 -8.66
C ARG A 139 -0.83 1.90 -7.25
N SER A 140 -1.29 2.71 -6.30
CA SER A 140 -0.78 2.66 -4.92
C SER A 140 -1.26 1.45 -4.14
N TYR A 141 -2.45 0.93 -4.45
CA TYR A 141 -2.96 -0.31 -3.87
C TYR A 141 -2.12 -1.52 -4.30
N ASN A 142 -1.89 -1.67 -5.61
CA ASN A 142 -1.07 -2.74 -6.16
C ASN A 142 0.38 -2.60 -5.73
N ALA A 143 0.95 -1.39 -5.71
CA ALA A 143 2.30 -1.15 -5.21
C ALA A 143 2.49 -1.68 -3.78
N ALA A 144 1.52 -1.40 -2.89
CA ALA A 144 1.55 -1.91 -1.52
C ALA A 144 1.48 -3.44 -1.47
N LEU A 145 0.56 -4.05 -2.23
CA LEU A 145 0.44 -5.50 -2.29
C LEU A 145 1.68 -6.17 -2.86
N HIS A 146 2.16 -5.71 -4.00
CA HIS A 146 3.33 -6.24 -4.69
C HIS A 146 4.58 -6.19 -3.81
N SER A 147 4.74 -5.13 -3.02
CA SER A 147 5.85 -5.01 -2.06
C SER A 147 5.85 -6.14 -1.02
N VAL A 148 4.67 -6.53 -0.53
CA VAL A 148 4.55 -7.62 0.44
C VAL A 148 4.60 -8.99 -0.25
N SER A 149 3.80 -9.20 -1.30
CA SER A 149 3.62 -10.50 -1.94
C SER A 149 4.82 -10.95 -2.78
N THR A 150 5.50 -10.00 -3.43
CA THR A 150 6.54 -10.30 -4.42
C THR A 150 7.92 -9.96 -3.88
N TRP A 151 8.05 -8.82 -3.19
CA TRP A 151 9.35 -8.37 -2.67
C TRP A 151 9.62 -8.81 -1.23
N ASN A 152 8.62 -9.41 -0.58
CA ASN A 152 8.69 -9.98 0.76
C ASN A 152 9.04 -8.93 1.83
N LEU A 153 8.56 -7.69 1.64
CA LEU A 153 8.55 -6.70 2.73
C LEU A 153 7.55 -7.13 3.80
N SER A 154 7.87 -6.86 5.06
CA SER A 154 6.92 -7.10 6.14
C SER A 154 5.72 -6.16 6.02
N ALA A 155 4.52 -6.68 6.27
CA ALA A 155 3.28 -5.92 6.09
C ALA A 155 3.19 -4.68 7.00
N ASP A 156 3.88 -4.68 8.14
CA ASP A 156 3.97 -3.53 9.05
C ASP A 156 4.89 -2.40 8.55
N GLN A 157 5.77 -2.70 7.59
CA GLN A 157 6.61 -1.71 6.88
C GLN A 157 5.85 -1.04 5.74
N VAL A 158 4.74 -1.62 5.29
CA VAL A 158 4.01 -1.17 4.10
C VAL A 158 2.68 -0.53 4.47
N ILE A 159 2.45 0.66 3.94
CA ILE A 159 1.22 1.42 4.12
C ILE A 159 0.62 1.72 2.75
N TRP A 160 -0.69 1.47 2.62
CA TRP A 160 -1.47 2.00 1.53
C TRP A 160 -2.20 3.28 1.98
N PHE A 161 -1.75 4.44 1.47
CA PHE A 161 -2.48 5.68 1.67
C PHE A 161 -3.65 5.76 0.66
N ARG A 162 -4.83 5.33 1.10
CA ARG A 162 -6.04 5.17 0.28
C ARG A 162 -6.57 6.49 -0.23
N ALA A 163 -6.67 7.51 0.62
CA ALA A 163 -7.34 8.75 0.24
C ALA A 163 -6.65 9.45 -0.94
N GLY A 164 -5.34 9.27 -1.09
CA GLY A 164 -4.54 9.81 -2.19
C GLY A 164 -4.33 11.32 -2.11
N TYR A 165 -3.50 11.83 -3.02
CA TYR A 165 -3.02 13.21 -3.02
C TYR A 165 -4.15 14.26 -3.05
N PRO A 166 -5.13 14.21 -3.98
CA PRO A 166 -6.12 15.28 -4.10
C PRO A 166 -7.04 15.39 -2.88
N ASN A 167 -7.36 14.27 -2.22
CA ASN A 167 -8.21 14.30 -1.03
C ASN A 167 -7.45 14.80 0.19
N LEU A 168 -6.16 14.45 0.32
CA LEU A 168 -5.31 15.04 1.36
C LEU A 168 -5.17 16.55 1.19
N LEU A 169 -5.00 17.02 -0.05
CA LEU A 169 -4.97 18.44 -0.36
C LEU A 169 -6.27 19.13 0.05
N LYS A 170 -7.42 18.57 -0.33
CA LYS A 170 -8.73 19.09 0.08
C LYS A 170 -8.91 19.11 1.60
N TYR A 171 -8.47 18.05 2.27
CA TYR A 171 -8.50 17.95 3.73
C TYR A 171 -7.70 19.09 4.37
N ILE A 172 -6.46 19.31 3.95
CA ILE A 172 -5.62 20.42 4.43
C ILE A 172 -6.23 21.79 4.09
N GLN A 173 -6.79 21.95 2.88
CA GLN A 173 -7.42 23.21 2.45
C GLN A 173 -8.69 23.54 3.25
N SER A 174 -9.39 22.53 3.76
CA SER A 174 -10.61 22.70 4.55
C SER A 174 -10.34 23.23 5.97
N ASP A 175 -9.12 23.05 6.49
CA ASP A 175 -8.70 23.58 7.80
C ASP A 175 -7.81 24.81 7.63
N GLN A 176 -8.22 25.95 8.20
CA GLN A 176 -7.48 27.21 8.05
C GLN A 176 -6.06 27.18 8.65
N LYS A 177 -5.83 26.44 9.74
CA LYS A 177 -4.52 26.34 10.38
C LYS A 177 -3.58 25.47 9.54
N LEU A 178 -4.08 24.37 8.99
CA LEU A 178 -3.32 23.48 8.11
C LEU A 178 -3.04 24.16 6.76
N LYS A 179 -4.04 24.85 6.17
CA LYS A 179 -3.90 25.58 4.91
C LYS A 179 -2.79 26.62 4.96
N ARG A 180 -2.67 27.37 6.07
CA ARG A 180 -1.57 28.35 6.27
C ARG A 180 -0.17 27.71 6.27
N LYS A 181 -0.08 26.39 6.45
CA LYS A 181 1.15 25.60 6.48
C LYS A 181 1.27 24.69 5.26
N MET A 182 0.62 25.00 4.13
CA MET A 182 0.61 24.15 2.92
C MET A 182 2.02 23.76 2.45
N ASN A 183 2.95 24.73 2.48
CA ASN A 183 4.37 24.55 2.12
C ASN A 183 5.16 23.62 3.06
N LYS A 184 4.61 23.27 4.22
CA LYS A 184 5.15 22.23 5.11
C LYS A 184 4.88 20.84 4.52
N TYR A 185 3.73 20.64 3.89
CA TYR A 185 3.24 19.32 3.51
C TYR A 185 3.35 19.03 2.01
N PHE A 186 3.37 20.06 1.17
CA PHE A 186 3.38 19.90 -0.29
C PHE A 186 4.54 20.66 -0.95
N GLN A 187 4.76 20.32 -2.22
CA GLN A 187 5.63 21.03 -3.15
C GLN A 187 4.97 21.08 -4.54
N GLY A 188 5.43 22.01 -5.39
CA GLY A 188 4.88 22.24 -6.74
C GLY A 188 3.84 23.35 -6.79
N ALA A 189 3.00 23.35 -7.82
CA ALA A 189 2.11 24.47 -8.15
C ALA A 189 1.06 24.77 -7.08
N VAL A 190 0.72 23.81 -6.21
CA VAL A 190 -0.26 24.00 -5.13
C VAL A 190 0.25 24.86 -3.96
N VAL A 191 1.55 25.17 -3.94
CA VAL A 191 2.21 25.96 -2.89
C VAL A 191 2.50 27.40 -3.36
N ASN A 192 2.41 27.67 -4.65
CA ASN A 192 2.71 28.97 -5.27
C ASN A 192 1.44 29.77 -5.57
#